data_AF-A0A926TI13-F1
#
_entry.id   AF-A0A926TI13-F1
#
_cell.length_a   1.000
_cell.length_b   1.000
_cell.length_c   1.000
_cell.angle_alpha   90.00
_cell.angle_beta   90.00
_cell.angle_gamma   90.00
#
_symmetry.space_group_name_H-M   'P 1'
#
loop_
_entity.id
_entity.type
_entity.pdbx_description
1 polymer ?
#
loop_
_entity_poly.entity_id
_entity_poly.type
_entity_poly.pdbx_seq_one_letter_code
_entity_poly.pdbx_strand_id
1 'polypeptide(L)'
;MKLISLWAINLVVCLLSFASAAYADEVALSFDPPSLPIEDANPPVLEKPPVSQQGTPPTPSRTARSSVGDRAALFSGGSDSLVARAVGHAEGTRTSDGGKTRAYYGHTDPGNGVWNRGTFSYQFGNAQNLSAEESDRQQLAKLKAHHQRLQQRANGLGVDLTLEEELNAIDLANQAPLAALGSPGYVERLKQAHQQGLRGSDAVLWARVQSYWDPQRNGWDAPGLGNTQARIEHDQNRRQQAIAETVQSYQPVKPPKQHVADTIIFQDLPRDRRR
;
A
#
# COMPACT_ATOMS: atom_id res chain seq x y z
N MET A 1 -63.24 15.38 25.45
CA MET A 1 -63.68 16.79 25.31
C MET A 1 -63.23 17.57 26.55
N LYS A 2 -62.76 18.81 26.34
CA LYS A 2 -62.04 19.74 27.26
C LYS A 2 -60.54 19.43 27.40
N LEU A 3 -59.65 20.04 26.60
CA LEU A 3 -59.06 21.40 26.71
C LEU A 3 -58.52 21.70 28.11
N ILE A 4 -57.20 21.86 28.23
CA ILE A 4 -56.53 23.09 28.65
C ILE A 4 -55.08 23.03 28.14
N SER A 5 -54.75 24.02 27.32
CA SER A 5 -53.41 24.37 26.83
C SER A 5 -52.85 25.42 27.79
N LEU A 6 -51.56 25.35 28.16
CA LEU A 6 -50.86 26.50 28.72
C LEU A 6 -49.44 26.62 28.13
N TRP A 7 -49.22 27.73 27.41
CA TRP A 7 -48.13 28.72 27.47
C TRP A 7 -46.70 28.23 27.78
N ALA A 8 -45.60 28.76 27.22
CA ALA A 8 -45.31 29.72 26.18
C ALA A 8 -43.76 29.80 26.08
N ILE A 9 -43.24 30.01 24.86
CA ILE A 9 -42.17 30.97 24.49
C ILE A 9 -40.88 30.98 25.33
N ASN A 10 -39.76 30.57 24.71
CA ASN A 10 -38.65 31.51 24.51
C ASN A 10 -37.76 31.11 23.33
N LEU A 11 -37.85 31.96 22.31
CA LEU A 11 -37.00 32.06 21.14
C LEU A 11 -35.73 32.83 21.55
N VAL A 12 -34.55 32.22 21.46
CA VAL A 12 -33.29 32.99 21.49
C VAL A 12 -32.56 32.73 20.18
N VAL A 13 -32.74 33.69 19.28
CA VAL A 13 -31.90 33.92 18.11
C VAL A 13 -30.62 34.57 18.62
N CYS A 14 -29.49 33.87 18.56
CA CYS A 14 -28.17 34.49 18.65
C CYS A 14 -27.57 34.57 17.23
N LEU A 15 -27.86 35.69 16.58
CA LEU A 15 -27.05 36.25 15.50
C LEU A 15 -25.79 36.83 16.14
N LEU A 16 -24.64 36.20 15.89
CA LEU A 16 -23.33 36.85 16.03
C LEU A 16 -22.62 36.75 14.70
N SER A 17 -22.81 37.80 13.91
CA SER A 17 -21.96 38.18 12.80
C SER A 17 -20.62 38.65 13.35
N PHE A 18 -19.54 37.94 13.04
CA PHE A 18 -18.20 38.50 13.06
C PHE A 18 -17.73 38.67 11.62
N ALA A 19 -17.54 39.92 11.23
CA ALA A 19 -16.79 40.33 10.05
C ALA A 19 -15.50 41.01 10.51
N SER A 20 -14.37 40.50 10.05
CA SER A 20 -13.01 41.09 9.96
C SER A 20 -11.99 39.97 10.17
N ALA A 21 -10.87 39.87 9.48
CA ALA A 21 -10.30 40.68 8.41
C ALA A 21 -9.42 39.74 7.56
N ALA A 22 -9.22 40.13 6.30
CA ALA A 22 -8.23 39.52 5.43
C ALA A 22 -6.83 39.67 6.06
N TYR A 23 -6.11 38.55 6.16
CA TYR A 23 -4.66 38.51 5.98
C TYR A 23 -4.37 37.30 5.11
N ALA A 24 -4.09 37.60 3.84
CA ALA A 24 -3.38 36.70 2.97
C ALA A 24 -1.93 36.67 3.43
N ASP A 25 -1.43 35.48 3.74
CA ASP A 25 -0.03 35.15 3.55
C ASP A 25 0.01 33.68 3.12
N GLU A 26 0.01 33.48 1.80
CA GLU A 26 0.26 32.18 1.20
C GLU A 26 1.73 31.81 1.43
N VAL A 27 1.98 30.99 2.45
CA VAL A 27 3.20 30.18 2.46
C VAL A 27 2.93 28.95 1.58
N ALA A 28 2.99 29.15 0.27
CA ALA A 28 3.16 28.06 -0.67
C ALA A 28 4.56 27.47 -0.44
N LEU A 29 4.63 26.25 0.11
CA LEU A 29 5.85 25.45 0.04
C LEU A 29 6.02 24.99 -1.41
N SER A 30 6.68 25.82 -2.21
CA SER A 30 7.24 25.41 -3.50
C SER A 30 8.33 24.36 -3.26
N PHE A 31 8.26 23.27 -4.01
CA PHE A 31 9.30 22.26 -4.12
C PHE A 31 9.99 22.35 -5.48
N ASP A 32 10.21 23.56 -5.98
CA ASP A 32 11.07 23.76 -7.14
C ASP A 32 12.53 23.44 -6.74
N PRO A 33 13.18 22.44 -7.36
CA PRO A 33 14.60 22.22 -7.14
C PRO A 33 15.41 23.43 -7.65
N PRO A 34 16.57 23.74 -7.05
CA PRO A 34 17.43 24.80 -7.58
C PRO A 34 17.80 24.48 -9.03
N SER A 35 17.55 25.43 -9.93
CA SER A 35 18.00 25.34 -11.31
C SER A 35 19.53 25.30 -11.31
N LEU A 36 20.11 24.14 -11.62
CA LEU A 36 21.53 24.05 -11.88
C LEU A 36 21.85 24.86 -13.14
N PRO A 37 22.98 25.60 -13.19
CA PRO A 37 23.42 26.27 -14.40
C PRO A 37 23.58 25.24 -15.52
N ILE A 38 22.93 25.49 -16.66
CA ILE A 38 23.23 24.78 -17.91
C ILE A 38 24.60 25.28 -18.35
N GLU A 39 25.63 24.51 -18.03
CA GLU A 39 26.94 24.65 -18.66
C GLU A 39 26.86 24.04 -20.06
N ASP A 40 27.06 24.88 -21.08
CA ASP A 40 27.19 24.48 -22.48
C ASP A 40 28.38 23.53 -22.65
N ALA A 41 28.10 22.22 -22.63
CA ALA A 41 29.05 21.18 -22.99
C ALA A 41 28.59 20.51 -24.29
N ASN A 42 29.24 20.91 -25.39
CA ASN A 42 29.21 20.18 -26.67
C ASN A 42 29.45 18.68 -26.46
N PRO A 43 28.67 17.78 -27.08
CA PRO A 43 28.92 16.35 -26.97
C PRO A 43 30.18 15.96 -27.77
N PRO A 44 31.09 15.15 -27.21
CA PRO A 44 32.17 14.55 -28.00
C PRO A 44 31.59 13.47 -28.92
N VAL A 45 31.98 13.56 -30.20
CA VAL A 45 31.75 12.55 -31.24
C VAL A 45 32.40 11.23 -30.81
N LEU A 46 31.58 10.22 -30.54
CA LEU A 46 32.03 8.85 -30.28
C LEU A 46 32.11 8.07 -31.59
N GLU A 47 33.33 7.79 -32.04
CA GLU A 47 33.63 6.86 -33.11
C GLU A 47 33.21 5.42 -32.73
N LYS A 48 32.59 4.71 -33.68
CA LYS A 48 32.20 3.30 -33.54
C LYS A 48 33.43 2.37 -33.54
N PRO A 49 33.57 1.47 -32.56
CA PRO A 49 34.44 0.30 -32.69
C PRO A 49 33.73 -0.87 -33.41
N PRO A 50 34.47 -1.82 -33.99
CA PRO A 50 33.95 -2.80 -34.93
C PRO A 50 33.25 -3.98 -34.25
N VAL A 51 32.34 -4.57 -35.03
CA VAL A 51 31.62 -5.83 -34.80
C VAL A 51 32.60 -6.97 -34.55
N SER A 52 32.39 -7.73 -33.46
CA SER A 52 32.86 -9.10 -33.33
C SER A 52 31.72 -9.98 -32.82
N GLN A 53 31.37 -10.98 -33.62
CA GLN A 53 30.33 -11.98 -33.34
C GLN A 53 30.86 -13.07 -32.39
N GLN A 54 29.96 -13.58 -31.54
CA GLN A 54 29.88 -14.93 -30.94
C GLN A 54 29.74 -14.92 -29.42
N GLY A 55 28.53 -15.25 -28.97
CA GLY A 55 28.17 -15.58 -27.60
C GLY A 55 26.68 -15.91 -27.58
N THR A 56 26.35 -17.18 -27.41
CA THR A 56 25.00 -17.76 -27.39
C THR A 56 24.00 -16.99 -26.52
N PRO A 57 22.70 -16.91 -26.91
CA PRO A 57 21.69 -16.23 -26.10
C PRO A 57 21.51 -16.96 -24.76
N PRO A 58 21.59 -16.26 -23.61
CA PRO A 58 21.14 -16.86 -22.37
C PRO A 58 19.62 -17.07 -22.46
N THR A 59 19.22 -18.33 -22.35
CA THR A 59 17.86 -18.80 -22.12
C THR A 59 17.11 -17.83 -21.20
N PRO A 60 15.87 -17.40 -21.52
CA PRO A 60 15.08 -16.60 -20.59
C PRO A 60 14.85 -17.43 -19.34
N SER A 61 15.45 -17.00 -18.23
CA SER A 61 15.18 -17.53 -16.90
C SER A 61 13.67 -17.50 -16.70
N ARG A 62 13.08 -18.69 -16.66
CA ARG A 62 11.67 -18.94 -16.42
C ARG A 62 11.33 -18.35 -15.05
N THR A 63 10.87 -17.10 -15.02
CA THR A 63 10.34 -16.44 -13.84
C THR A 63 9.41 -17.41 -13.14
N ALA A 64 9.72 -17.68 -11.87
CA ALA A 64 8.99 -18.62 -11.04
C ALA A 64 7.50 -18.27 -11.10
N ARG A 65 6.74 -19.11 -11.79
CA ARG A 65 5.29 -19.08 -11.76
C ARG A 65 4.91 -19.69 -10.42
N SER A 66 4.95 -18.86 -9.39
CA SER A 66 4.59 -19.17 -8.01
C SER A 66 3.18 -19.76 -8.00
N SER A 67 3.11 -21.07 -7.78
CA SER A 67 1.84 -21.80 -7.73
C SER A 67 1.04 -21.35 -6.50
N VAL A 68 -0.26 -21.64 -6.50
CA VAL A 68 -1.25 -21.24 -5.48
C VAL A 68 -0.82 -21.45 -4.01
N GLY A 69 0.16 -22.33 -3.74
CA GLY A 69 0.77 -22.51 -2.41
C GLY A 69 1.70 -21.38 -1.94
N ASP A 70 2.22 -20.53 -2.84
CA ASP A 70 3.15 -19.44 -2.55
C ASP A 70 2.42 -18.14 -2.14
N ARG A 71 1.16 -17.96 -2.60
CA ARG A 71 0.39 -16.73 -2.31
C ARG A 71 -0.06 -16.63 -0.85
N ALA A 72 -0.24 -17.76 -0.16
CA ALA A 72 -0.46 -17.76 1.29
C ALA A 72 0.78 -17.28 2.05
N ALA A 73 1.98 -17.43 1.48
CA ALA A 73 3.22 -16.99 2.10
C ALA A 73 3.39 -15.46 2.13
N LEU A 74 2.64 -14.73 1.30
CA LEU A 74 2.69 -13.25 1.25
C LEU A 74 2.42 -12.59 2.60
N PHE A 75 1.57 -13.21 3.43
CA PHE A 75 1.22 -12.73 4.76
C PHE A 75 1.89 -13.53 5.91
N SER A 76 2.73 -14.52 5.58
CA SER A 76 3.45 -15.31 6.58
C SER A 76 4.53 -14.47 7.25
N GLY A 77 4.66 -14.58 8.58
CA GLY A 77 5.58 -13.74 9.37
C GLY A 77 4.94 -12.48 9.95
N GLY A 78 3.63 -12.28 9.78
CA GLY A 78 2.91 -11.17 10.43
C GLY A 78 3.43 -9.81 9.97
N SER A 79 3.85 -8.97 10.92
CA SER A 79 4.48 -7.68 10.62
C SER A 79 5.79 -7.80 9.83
N ASP A 80 6.41 -8.97 9.74
CA ASP A 80 7.63 -9.16 8.95
C ASP A 80 7.40 -9.89 7.62
N SER A 81 6.13 -10.13 7.28
CA SER A 81 5.72 -10.71 6.00
C SER A 81 6.10 -9.83 4.80
N LEU A 82 6.15 -10.44 3.61
CA LEU A 82 6.40 -9.69 2.37
C LEU A 82 5.38 -8.56 2.18
N VAL A 83 4.09 -8.81 2.45
CA VAL A 83 3.06 -7.76 2.38
C VAL A 83 3.35 -6.62 3.35
N ALA A 84 3.69 -6.94 4.60
CA ALA A 84 3.97 -5.91 5.60
C ALA A 84 5.19 -5.06 5.20
N ARG A 85 6.26 -5.68 4.70
CA ARG A 85 7.43 -4.94 4.24
C ARG A 85 7.12 -4.08 3.00
N ALA A 86 6.45 -4.65 2.01
CA ALA A 86 6.19 -3.96 0.75
C ALA A 86 5.23 -2.77 0.94
N VAL A 87 4.10 -3.01 1.61
CA VAL A 87 3.14 -1.94 1.91
C VAL A 87 3.77 -0.93 2.88
N GLY A 88 4.48 -1.38 3.91
CA GLY A 88 5.15 -0.47 4.85
C GLY A 88 6.20 0.41 4.21
N HIS A 89 6.93 -0.10 3.21
CA HIS A 89 7.88 0.71 2.45
C HIS A 89 7.16 1.75 1.57
N ALA A 90 6.08 1.35 0.91
CA ALA A 90 5.23 2.28 0.14
C ALA A 90 4.57 3.37 1.00
N GLU A 91 4.19 3.04 2.25
CA GLU A 91 3.73 4.01 3.26
C GLU A 91 4.86 4.92 3.77
N GLY A 92 6.12 4.49 3.70
CA GLY A 92 7.28 5.16 4.32
C GLY A 92 7.49 4.84 5.81
N THR A 93 6.76 3.86 6.35
CA THR A 93 6.92 3.38 7.74
C THR A 93 8.01 2.31 7.86
N ARG A 94 8.46 1.76 6.72
CA ARG A 94 9.56 0.80 6.65
C ARG A 94 10.59 1.18 5.59
N THR A 95 11.80 0.66 5.75
CA THR A 95 12.83 0.60 4.70
C THR A 95 12.60 -0.60 3.79
N SER A 96 13.24 -0.62 2.62
CA SER A 96 13.06 -1.70 1.63
C SER A 96 13.41 -3.09 2.17
N ASP A 97 14.40 -3.20 3.07
CA ASP A 97 14.80 -4.45 3.74
C ASP A 97 13.86 -4.87 4.90
N GLY A 98 12.92 -4.01 5.28
CA GLY A 98 11.89 -4.26 6.30
C GLY A 98 12.15 -3.61 7.66
N GLY A 99 13.24 -2.86 7.83
CA GLY A 99 13.49 -2.05 9.02
C GLY A 99 12.37 -1.01 9.27
N LYS A 100 12.12 -0.66 10.53
CA LYS A 100 11.08 0.31 10.93
C LYS A 100 11.65 1.73 10.89
N THR A 101 10.93 2.68 10.31
CA THR A 101 11.30 4.11 10.33
C THR A 101 10.69 4.83 11.53
N ARG A 102 10.98 6.13 11.71
CA ARG A 102 10.30 6.95 12.73
C ARG A 102 8.77 6.94 12.55
N ALA A 103 8.30 6.97 11.30
CA ALA A 103 6.86 7.04 10.99
C ALA A 103 6.10 5.78 11.43
N TYR A 104 6.78 4.64 11.58
CA TYR A 104 6.22 3.42 12.18
C TYR A 104 5.66 3.66 13.59
N TYR A 105 6.40 4.41 14.41
CA TYR A 105 6.01 4.66 15.80
C TYR A 105 4.95 5.75 15.92
N GLY A 106 4.73 6.52 14.86
CA GLY A 106 3.75 7.57 14.86
C GLY A 106 4.03 8.71 13.90
N HIS A 107 2.99 9.18 13.21
CA HIS A 107 3.01 10.44 12.45
C HIS A 107 1.61 11.02 12.32
N THR A 108 1.51 12.33 12.17
CA THR A 108 0.25 13.00 11.84
C THR A 108 0.12 13.11 10.32
N ASP A 109 -1.03 12.71 9.79
CA ASP A 109 -1.38 12.91 8.39
C ASP A 109 -1.72 14.39 8.15
N PRO A 110 -1.00 15.10 7.25
CA PRO A 110 -1.26 16.49 6.95
C PRO A 110 -2.66 16.75 6.37
N GLY A 111 -3.27 15.75 5.71
CA GLY A 111 -4.54 15.89 5.02
C GLY A 111 -5.76 15.88 5.94
N ASN A 112 -5.71 15.19 7.09
CA ASN A 112 -6.84 15.08 8.02
C ASN A 112 -6.46 15.34 9.49
N GLY A 113 -5.19 15.54 9.81
CA GLY A 113 -4.69 15.76 11.17
C GLY A 113 -4.74 14.53 12.08
N VAL A 114 -5.07 13.36 11.53
CA VAL A 114 -5.17 12.10 12.30
C VAL A 114 -3.78 11.52 12.50
N TRP A 115 -3.55 10.99 13.70
CA TRP A 115 -2.31 10.32 14.04
C TRP A 115 -2.37 8.84 13.70
N ASN A 116 -1.38 8.42 12.93
CA ASN A 116 -1.24 7.08 12.37
C ASN A 116 -0.05 6.38 13.00
N ARG A 117 -0.10 5.05 13.10
CA ARG A 117 1.02 4.24 13.61
C ARG A 117 1.04 2.83 13.01
N GLY A 118 2.14 2.11 13.21
CA GLY A 118 2.37 0.79 12.66
C GLY A 118 2.89 0.82 11.21
N THR A 119 3.14 -0.36 10.69
CA THR A 119 3.59 -0.65 9.33
C THR A 119 2.63 -0.08 8.28
N PHE A 120 1.33 -0.12 8.56
CA PHE A 120 0.31 0.23 7.57
C PHE A 120 -0.29 1.63 7.77
N SER A 121 0.35 2.49 8.58
CA SER A 121 -0.15 3.82 8.92
C SER A 121 -1.59 3.81 9.46
N TYR A 122 -1.88 2.90 10.39
CA TYR A 122 -3.23 2.67 10.89
C TYR A 122 -3.75 3.87 11.70
N GLN A 123 -4.87 4.45 11.24
CA GLN A 123 -5.39 5.71 11.74
C GLN A 123 -6.23 5.58 13.03
N PHE A 124 -6.79 4.40 13.32
CA PHE A 124 -7.65 4.20 14.50
C PHE A 124 -6.88 3.81 15.77
N GLY A 125 -5.57 3.63 15.67
CA GLY A 125 -4.73 3.19 16.79
C GLY A 125 -4.80 4.13 17.99
N ASN A 126 -5.00 5.44 17.77
CA ASN A 126 -5.07 6.41 18.87
C ASN A 126 -6.38 6.35 19.66
N ALA A 127 -7.52 6.34 18.97
CA ALA A 127 -8.82 6.24 19.63
C ALA A 127 -8.95 4.93 20.43
N GLN A 128 -8.23 3.90 20.03
CA GLN A 128 -8.20 2.59 20.66
C GLN A 128 -7.00 2.38 21.61
N ASN A 129 -6.12 3.39 21.75
CA ASN A 129 -4.87 3.31 22.52
C ASN A 129 -4.00 2.07 22.20
N LEU A 130 -3.90 1.71 20.93
CA LEU A 130 -3.13 0.56 20.47
C LEU A 130 -1.64 0.88 20.36
N SER A 131 -0.80 -0.10 20.67
CA SER A 131 0.60 -0.15 20.21
C SER A 131 0.70 -0.19 18.68
N ALA A 132 1.90 0.03 18.15
CA ALA A 132 2.18 -0.12 16.72
C ALA A 132 1.99 -1.58 16.27
N GLU A 133 2.38 -2.54 17.10
CA GLU A 133 2.21 -3.97 16.86
C GLU A 133 0.74 -4.41 16.87
N GLU A 134 -0.08 -3.86 17.77
CA GLU A 134 -1.53 -4.08 17.75
C GLU A 134 -2.19 -3.49 16.51
N SER A 135 -1.77 -2.30 16.12
CA SER A 135 -2.21 -1.65 14.89
C SER A 135 -1.88 -2.50 13.66
N ASP A 136 -0.67 -3.07 13.61
CA ASP A 136 -0.26 -4.01 12.57
C ASP A 136 -1.15 -5.24 12.53
N ARG A 137 -1.42 -5.88 13.67
CA ARG A 137 -2.27 -7.08 13.74
C ARG A 137 -3.66 -6.82 13.18
N GLN A 138 -4.29 -5.70 13.56
CA GLN A 138 -5.62 -5.36 13.08
C GLN A 138 -5.64 -5.06 11.58
N GLN A 139 -4.72 -4.22 11.10
CA GLN A 139 -4.70 -3.83 9.70
C GLN A 139 -4.29 -4.98 8.79
N LEU A 140 -3.35 -5.85 9.22
CA LEU A 140 -2.98 -7.06 8.48
C LEU A 140 -4.17 -8.02 8.33
N ALA A 141 -4.98 -8.20 9.38
CA ALA A 141 -6.20 -9.02 9.29
C ALA A 141 -7.20 -8.45 8.27
N LYS A 142 -7.37 -7.12 8.26
CA LYS A 142 -8.20 -6.43 7.26
C LYS A 142 -7.65 -6.60 5.84
N LEU A 143 -6.35 -6.43 5.64
CA LEU A 143 -5.70 -6.60 4.33
C LEU A 143 -5.80 -8.04 3.82
N LYS A 144 -5.70 -9.05 4.69
CA LYS A 144 -5.98 -10.46 4.31
C LYS A 144 -7.38 -10.62 3.74
N ALA A 145 -8.39 -10.02 4.36
CA ALA A 145 -9.76 -10.08 3.86
C ALA A 145 -9.97 -9.26 2.56
N HIS A 146 -9.24 -8.16 2.37
CA HIS A 146 -9.23 -7.43 1.09
C HIS A 146 -8.55 -8.24 -0.01
N HIS A 147 -7.41 -8.85 0.28
CA HIS A 147 -6.68 -9.73 -0.62
C HIS A 147 -7.52 -10.90 -1.13
N GLN A 148 -8.26 -11.58 -0.24
CA GLN A 148 -9.18 -12.65 -0.64
C GLN A 148 -10.25 -12.16 -1.64
N ARG A 149 -10.80 -10.96 -1.43
CA ARG A 149 -11.77 -10.36 -2.36
C ARG A 149 -11.14 -9.99 -3.70
N LEU A 150 -9.92 -9.43 -3.69
CA LEU A 150 -9.16 -9.14 -4.92
C LEU A 150 -8.90 -10.42 -5.72
N GLN A 151 -8.50 -11.50 -5.05
CA GLN A 151 -8.28 -12.82 -5.68
C GLN A 151 -9.56 -13.39 -6.28
N GLN A 152 -10.67 -13.37 -5.53
CA GLN A 152 -11.97 -13.80 -6.05
C GLN A 152 -12.38 -13.02 -7.29
N ARG A 153 -12.14 -11.71 -7.29
CA ARG A 153 -12.46 -10.82 -8.40
C ARG A 153 -11.57 -11.07 -9.62
N ALA A 154 -10.28 -11.25 -9.41
CA ALA A 154 -9.33 -11.62 -10.47
C ALA A 154 -9.71 -12.94 -11.12
N ASN A 155 -10.03 -13.95 -10.31
CA ASN A 155 -10.51 -15.25 -10.79
C ASN A 155 -11.81 -15.13 -11.58
N GLY A 156 -12.79 -14.37 -11.08
CA GLY A 156 -14.06 -14.15 -11.77
C GLY A 156 -13.91 -13.41 -13.11
N LEU A 157 -12.86 -12.60 -13.26
CA LEU A 157 -12.55 -11.87 -14.49
C LEU A 157 -11.57 -12.59 -15.42
N GLY A 158 -11.03 -13.75 -15.01
CA GLY A 158 -10.00 -14.49 -15.74
C GLY A 158 -8.65 -13.78 -15.79
N VAL A 159 -8.33 -12.98 -14.78
CA VAL A 159 -7.04 -12.28 -14.66
C VAL A 159 -6.15 -13.08 -13.71
N ASP A 160 -5.05 -13.63 -14.23
CA ASP A 160 -4.02 -14.23 -13.39
C ASP A 160 -3.04 -13.15 -12.94
N LEU A 161 -3.09 -12.79 -11.66
CA LEU A 161 -2.26 -11.73 -11.10
C LEU A 161 -0.84 -12.25 -10.86
N THR A 162 0.15 -11.57 -11.40
CA THR A 162 1.55 -11.67 -11.01
C THR A 162 1.76 -11.18 -9.57
N LEU A 163 2.94 -11.45 -9.01
CA LEU A 163 3.32 -10.97 -7.67
C LEU A 163 3.30 -9.44 -7.58
N GLU A 164 3.81 -8.74 -8.60
CA GLU A 164 3.83 -7.27 -8.66
C GLU A 164 2.40 -6.72 -8.65
N GLU A 165 1.52 -7.25 -9.49
CA GLU A 165 0.13 -6.81 -9.59
C GLU A 165 -0.65 -7.09 -8.30
N GLU A 166 -0.37 -8.22 -7.63
CA GLU A 166 -1.01 -8.59 -6.38
C GLU A 166 -0.58 -7.71 -5.21
N LEU A 167 0.72 -7.45 -5.04
CA LEU A 167 1.20 -6.56 -3.97
C LEU A 167 0.70 -5.13 -4.18
N ASN A 168 0.67 -4.64 -5.43
CA ASN A 168 0.10 -3.34 -5.74
C ASN A 168 -1.41 -3.27 -5.48
N ALA A 169 -2.16 -4.34 -5.75
CA ALA A 169 -3.58 -4.40 -5.41
C ALA A 169 -3.82 -4.33 -3.89
N ILE A 170 -3.01 -5.06 -3.10
CA ILE A 170 -3.09 -5.06 -1.63
C ILE A 170 -2.73 -3.69 -1.08
N ASP A 171 -1.67 -3.07 -1.60
CA ASP A 171 -1.23 -1.74 -1.22
C ASP A 171 -2.29 -0.68 -1.53
N LEU A 172 -2.87 -0.68 -2.73
CA LEU A 172 -3.96 0.22 -3.08
C LEU A 172 -5.19 -0.01 -2.18
N ALA A 173 -5.46 -1.25 -1.76
CA ALA A 173 -6.51 -1.54 -0.79
C ALA A 173 -6.20 -1.03 0.62
N ASN A 174 -4.92 -0.86 0.99
CA ASN A 174 -4.52 -0.17 2.21
C ASN A 174 -4.77 1.33 2.10
N GLN A 175 -4.33 1.94 0.99
CA GLN A 175 -4.38 3.38 0.75
C GLN A 175 -5.80 3.90 0.49
N ALA A 176 -6.54 3.24 -0.40
CA ALA A 176 -7.86 3.64 -0.87
C ALA A 176 -8.71 2.40 -1.18
N PRO A 177 -9.39 1.80 -0.17
CA PRO A 177 -10.16 0.57 -0.35
C PRO A 177 -11.19 0.63 -1.47
N LEU A 178 -11.83 1.79 -1.71
CA LEU A 178 -12.79 1.98 -2.80
C LEU A 178 -12.12 1.96 -4.18
N ALA A 179 -10.93 2.52 -4.33
CA ALA A 179 -10.17 2.49 -5.59
C ALA A 179 -9.74 1.05 -5.94
N ALA A 180 -9.37 0.26 -4.92
CA ALA A 180 -8.98 -1.14 -5.11
C ALA A 180 -10.17 -2.08 -5.35
N LEU A 181 -11.23 -1.97 -4.53
CA LEU A 181 -12.33 -2.94 -4.45
C LEU A 181 -13.66 -2.44 -5.03
N GLY A 182 -13.74 -1.17 -5.46
CA GLY A 182 -14.93 -0.58 -6.06
C GLY A 182 -15.28 -1.16 -7.42
N SER A 183 -16.23 -0.55 -8.14
CA SER A 183 -16.61 -0.99 -9.48
C SER A 183 -16.71 0.22 -10.41
N PRO A 184 -15.78 0.41 -11.37
CA PRO A 184 -14.59 -0.42 -11.60
C PRO A 184 -13.56 -0.29 -10.45
N GLY A 185 -12.89 -1.39 -10.10
CA GLY A 185 -11.78 -1.40 -9.14
C GLY A 185 -10.47 -1.77 -9.84
N TYR A 186 -9.42 -1.97 -9.07
CA TYR A 186 -8.07 -2.22 -9.60
C TYR A 186 -8.01 -3.39 -10.58
N VAL A 187 -8.68 -4.50 -10.27
CA VAL A 187 -8.63 -5.71 -11.11
C VAL A 187 -9.31 -5.47 -12.46
N GLU A 188 -10.44 -4.75 -12.51
CA GLU A 188 -11.05 -4.34 -13.78
C GLU A 188 -10.13 -3.43 -14.58
N ARG A 189 -9.51 -2.45 -13.92
CA ARG A 189 -8.57 -1.54 -14.58
C ARG A 189 -7.35 -2.28 -15.11
N LEU A 190 -6.82 -3.24 -14.37
CA LEU A 190 -5.71 -4.08 -14.83
C LEU A 190 -6.10 -4.92 -16.04
N LYS A 191 -7.30 -5.52 -16.04
CA LYS A 191 -7.83 -6.21 -17.22
C LYS A 191 -7.93 -5.29 -18.44
N GLN A 192 -8.41 -4.06 -18.24
CA GLN A 192 -8.48 -3.04 -19.30
C GLN A 192 -7.08 -2.66 -19.81
N ALA A 193 -6.11 -2.47 -18.92
CA ALA A 193 -4.72 -2.22 -19.29
C ALA A 193 -4.18 -3.38 -20.15
N HIS A 194 -4.45 -4.62 -19.75
CA HIS A 194 -4.02 -5.79 -20.50
C HIS A 194 -4.66 -5.89 -21.89
N GLN A 195 -5.94 -5.54 -22.01
CA GLN A 195 -6.64 -5.48 -23.29
C GLN A 195 -6.08 -4.39 -24.21
N GLN A 196 -5.54 -3.32 -23.64
CA GLN A 196 -4.84 -2.24 -24.37
C GLN A 196 -3.39 -2.58 -24.71
N GLY A 197 -2.91 -3.78 -24.35
CA GLY A 197 -1.54 -4.22 -24.62
C GLY A 197 -0.49 -3.80 -23.59
N LEU A 198 -0.88 -3.04 -22.55
CA LEU A 198 0.03 -2.71 -21.44
C LEU A 198 0.38 -3.97 -20.66
N ARG A 199 1.62 -4.07 -20.16
CA ARG A 199 2.11 -5.21 -19.40
C ARG A 199 3.04 -4.74 -18.28
N GLY A 200 3.29 -5.62 -17.31
CA GLY A 200 4.23 -5.37 -16.22
C GLY A 200 3.93 -4.07 -15.49
N SER A 201 4.98 -3.31 -15.15
CA SER A 201 4.86 -2.09 -14.36
C SER A 201 3.98 -1.01 -14.99
N ASP A 202 3.92 -0.91 -16.32
CA ASP A 202 3.06 0.06 -17.02
C ASP A 202 1.57 -0.27 -16.83
N ALA A 203 1.21 -1.55 -16.90
CA ALA A 203 -0.16 -2.00 -16.66
C ALA A 203 -0.59 -1.75 -15.21
N VAL A 204 0.32 -2.01 -14.26
CA VAL A 204 0.11 -1.76 -12.84
C VAL A 204 -0.10 -0.27 -12.58
N LEU A 205 0.81 0.60 -13.04
CA LEU A 205 0.70 2.05 -12.84
C LEU A 205 -0.60 2.59 -13.43
N TRP A 206 -0.89 2.23 -14.68
CA TRP A 206 -2.13 2.63 -15.34
C TRP A 206 -3.35 2.19 -14.54
N ALA A 207 -3.39 0.92 -14.09
CA ALA A 207 -4.51 0.40 -13.33
C ALA A 207 -4.71 1.12 -11.99
N ARG A 208 -3.62 1.40 -11.27
CA ARG A 208 -3.64 2.15 -10.01
C ARG A 208 -4.18 3.57 -10.19
N VAL A 209 -3.73 4.29 -11.22
CA VAL A 209 -4.20 5.64 -11.52
C VAL A 209 -5.68 5.62 -11.90
N GLN A 210 -6.07 4.77 -12.85
CA GLN A 210 -7.44 4.69 -13.37
C GLN A 210 -8.46 4.20 -12.33
N SER A 211 -8.01 3.54 -11.28
CA SER A 211 -8.83 3.14 -10.14
C SER A 211 -9.41 4.33 -9.36
N TYR A 212 -8.85 5.53 -9.51
CA TYR A 212 -9.38 6.77 -8.93
C TYR A 212 -10.35 7.51 -9.84
N TRP A 213 -10.57 7.07 -11.07
CA TRP A 213 -11.54 7.71 -11.95
C TRP A 213 -12.97 7.33 -11.56
N ASP A 214 -13.78 8.32 -11.20
CA ASP A 214 -15.20 8.18 -10.93
C ASP A 214 -16.02 8.52 -12.19
N PRO A 215 -16.65 7.52 -12.84
CA PRO A 215 -17.47 7.76 -14.02
C PRO A 215 -18.76 8.53 -13.73
N GLN A 216 -19.29 8.51 -12.50
CA GLN A 216 -20.51 9.25 -12.15
C GLN A 216 -20.24 10.74 -12.04
N ARG A 217 -19.07 11.11 -11.52
CA ARG A 217 -18.62 12.51 -11.40
C ARG A 217 -17.83 13.00 -12.61
N ASN A 218 -17.50 12.10 -13.55
CA ASN A 218 -16.66 12.37 -14.71
C ASN A 218 -15.34 13.06 -14.30
N GLY A 219 -14.66 12.51 -13.30
CA GLY A 219 -13.47 13.11 -12.72
C GLY A 219 -12.70 12.19 -11.77
N TRP A 220 -11.57 12.68 -11.29
CA TRP A 220 -10.73 11.97 -10.31
C TRP A 220 -11.29 12.11 -8.88
N ASP A 221 -11.43 10.99 -8.17
CA ASP A 221 -11.84 10.91 -6.77
C ASP A 221 -10.67 10.42 -5.91
N ALA A 222 -9.71 11.32 -5.70
CA ALA A 222 -8.51 11.12 -4.88
C ALA A 222 -8.20 12.40 -4.07
N PRO A 223 -9.06 12.78 -3.10
CA PRO A 223 -8.95 14.07 -2.42
C PRO A 223 -7.61 14.26 -1.70
N GLY A 224 -7.07 13.20 -1.08
CA GLY A 224 -5.74 13.21 -0.45
C GLY A 224 -4.57 13.34 -1.44
N LEU A 225 -4.81 13.17 -2.74
CA LEU A 225 -3.83 13.33 -3.82
C LEU A 225 -4.15 14.55 -4.70
N GLY A 226 -5.13 15.38 -4.31
CA GLY A 226 -5.49 16.60 -5.00
C GLY A 226 -6.26 16.43 -6.31
N ASN A 227 -6.94 15.30 -6.53
CA ASN A 227 -7.89 15.09 -7.64
C ASN A 227 -7.37 15.45 -9.05
N THR A 228 -6.08 15.27 -9.30
CA THR A 228 -5.48 15.48 -10.63
C THR A 228 -4.70 14.24 -11.05
N GLN A 229 -4.77 13.89 -12.33
CA GLN A 229 -4.06 12.73 -12.85
C GLN A 229 -2.57 12.77 -12.53
N ALA A 230 -1.92 13.92 -12.75
CA ALA A 230 -0.48 14.05 -12.53
C ALA A 230 -0.04 13.77 -11.08
N ARG A 231 -0.80 14.26 -10.09
CA ARG A 231 -0.48 14.01 -8.67
C ARG A 231 -0.76 12.57 -8.26
N ILE A 232 -1.85 11.99 -8.77
CA ILE A 232 -2.18 10.58 -8.56
C ILE A 232 -1.06 9.71 -9.13
N GLU A 233 -0.71 9.92 -10.40
CA GLU A 233 0.33 9.17 -11.09
C GLU A 233 1.68 9.26 -10.40
N HIS A 234 2.09 10.46 -9.97
CA HIS A 234 3.33 10.64 -9.21
C HIS A 234 3.35 9.81 -7.90
N ASP A 235 2.29 9.89 -7.09
CA ASP A 235 2.21 9.12 -5.85
C ASP A 235 2.15 7.61 -6.09
N GLN A 236 1.34 7.17 -7.05
CA GLN A 236 1.18 5.75 -7.37
C GLN A 236 2.49 5.16 -7.92
N ASN A 237 3.22 5.90 -8.76
CA ASN A 237 4.54 5.48 -9.25
C ASN A 237 5.55 5.35 -8.11
N ARG A 238 5.63 6.34 -7.19
CA ARG A 238 6.49 6.25 -5.99
C ARG A 238 6.19 5.00 -5.17
N ARG A 239 4.92 4.70 -4.91
CA ARG A 239 4.49 3.53 -4.13
C ARG A 239 4.84 2.22 -4.83
N GLN A 240 4.62 2.15 -6.14
CA GLN A 240 4.99 0.99 -6.94
C GLN A 240 6.50 0.72 -6.92
N GLN A 241 7.32 1.77 -7.04
CA GLN A 241 8.78 1.66 -6.95
C GLN A 241 9.21 1.12 -5.58
N ALA A 242 8.64 1.64 -4.49
CA ALA A 242 8.91 1.15 -3.14
C ALA A 242 8.58 -0.35 -2.99
N ILE A 243 7.45 -0.81 -3.55
CA ILE A 243 7.10 -2.23 -3.58
C ILE A 243 8.11 -3.05 -4.38
N ALA A 244 8.52 -2.57 -5.56
CA ALA A 244 9.48 -3.26 -6.41
C ALA A 244 10.85 -3.41 -5.71
N GLU A 245 11.33 -2.37 -5.04
CA GLU A 245 12.56 -2.40 -4.25
C GLU A 245 12.48 -3.42 -3.11
N THR A 246 11.35 -3.50 -2.41
CA THR A 246 11.15 -4.51 -1.37
C THR A 246 11.16 -5.92 -1.95
N VAL A 247 10.51 -6.16 -3.09
CA VAL A 247 10.52 -7.50 -3.71
C VAL A 247 11.95 -7.93 -4.09
N GLN A 248 12.78 -6.99 -4.55
CA GLN A 248 14.18 -7.26 -4.90
C GLN A 248 15.06 -7.58 -3.67
N SER A 249 14.82 -6.90 -2.55
CA SER A 249 15.60 -7.07 -1.32
C SER A 249 15.06 -8.17 -0.39
N TYR A 250 13.85 -8.66 -0.63
CA TYR A 250 13.17 -9.57 0.29
C TYR A 250 13.88 -10.93 0.39
N GLN A 251 14.38 -11.21 1.59
CA GLN A 251 14.75 -12.56 1.99
C GLN A 251 13.71 -13.07 2.99
N PRO A 252 13.03 -14.20 2.71
CA PRO A 252 12.06 -14.75 3.64
C PRO A 252 12.74 -15.09 4.96
N VAL A 253 12.11 -14.70 6.07
CA VAL A 253 12.58 -15.06 7.41
C VAL A 253 12.58 -16.58 7.52
N LYS A 254 13.77 -17.18 7.66
CA LYS A 254 13.92 -18.61 7.90
C LYS A 254 13.23 -18.90 9.24
N PRO A 255 12.25 -19.82 9.31
CA PRO A 255 11.67 -20.17 10.60
C PRO A 255 12.79 -20.65 11.53
N PRO A 256 12.77 -20.29 12.83
CA PRO A 256 13.76 -20.78 13.77
C PRO A 256 13.79 -22.31 13.69
N LYS A 257 14.98 -22.89 13.57
CA LYS A 257 15.15 -24.35 13.69
C LYS A 257 14.53 -24.75 15.01
N GLN A 258 13.46 -25.54 14.99
CA GLN A 258 12.96 -26.18 16.20
C GLN A 258 14.13 -26.95 16.80
N HIS A 259 14.61 -26.51 17.97
CA HIS A 259 15.51 -27.34 18.75
C HIS A 259 14.72 -28.59 19.12
N VAL A 260 15.20 -29.75 18.68
CA VAL A 260 14.62 -31.09 18.93
C VAL A 260 14.80 -31.50 20.41
N ALA A 261 14.85 -30.54 21.33
CA ALA A 261 15.19 -30.77 22.73
C ALA A 261 13.99 -31.15 23.61
N ASP A 262 12.75 -31.01 23.14
CA ASP A 262 11.56 -31.32 23.94
C ASP A 262 10.87 -32.64 23.57
N THR A 263 11.54 -33.53 22.84
CA THR A 263 11.04 -34.88 22.53
C THR A 263 11.94 -35.98 23.08
N ILE A 264 12.56 -35.81 24.26
CA ILE A 264 13.11 -36.94 25.04
C ILE A 264 12.95 -36.69 26.54
N ILE A 265 11.73 -36.48 27.05
CA ILE A 265 11.45 -36.68 28.49
C ILE A 265 10.00 -37.16 28.65
N PHE A 266 9.66 -38.40 28.26
CA PHE A 266 8.50 -39.15 28.81
C PHE A 266 8.45 -40.62 28.31
N GLN A 267 9.58 -41.32 28.19
CA GLN A 267 9.56 -42.77 27.89
C GLN A 267 10.29 -43.69 28.86
N ASP A 268 11.05 -43.19 29.85
CA ASP A 268 11.75 -44.05 30.81
C ASP A 268 11.36 -43.76 32.27
N LEU A 269 10.10 -43.99 32.63
CA LEU A 269 9.75 -44.28 34.03
C LEU A 269 9.59 -45.80 34.18
N PRO A 270 10.43 -46.47 35.00
CA PRO A 270 10.25 -47.89 35.27
C PRO A 270 8.90 -48.10 35.97
N ARG A 271 8.05 -48.92 35.36
CA ARG A 271 6.88 -49.48 36.03
C ARG A 271 7.37 -50.40 37.13
N ASP A 272 7.37 -49.90 38.36
CA ASP A 272 7.68 -50.70 39.53
C ASP A 272 6.68 -51.85 39.64
N ARG A 273 7.21 -53.07 39.71
CA ARG A 273 6.46 -54.31 39.84
C ARG A 273 6.50 -54.73 41.31
N ARG A 274 5.33 -54.71 41.93
CA ARG A 274 4.91 -55.54 43.08
C ARG A 274 5.73 -55.42 44.38
N ARG A 275 5.04 -55.02 45.45
CA ARG A 275 4.57 -55.94 46.50
C ARG A 275 3.36 -55.33 47.20
#